data_AF-A0AAW4WWT0-F1
#
_entry.id   AF-A0AAW4WWT0-F1
#
_cell.length_a   1.000
_cell.length_b   1.000
_cell.length_c   1.000
_cell.angle_alpha   90.00
_cell.angle_beta   90.00
_cell.angle_gamma   90.00
#
_symmetry.space_group_name_H-M   'P 1'
#
loop_
_entity.id
_entity.type
_entity.pdbx_description
1 polymer ?
#
loop_
_entity_poly.entity_id
_entity_poly.type
_entity_poly.pdbx_seq_one_letter_code
_entity_poly.pdbx_strand_id
1 'polypeptide(L)' 'KENAIVDMYVNGHSFEDIMAVSGYSSRSSVFSVLNRHGVKLNRGKFKGPLGKSKPKDEQ' A
#
# COMPACT_ATOMS: atom_id res chain seq x y z
N LYS A 1 -2.71 6.49 -13.34
CA LYS A 1 -3.53 6.33 -12.11
C LYS A 1 -2.66 6.09 -10.89
N GLU A 2 -1.66 5.21 -10.97
CA GLU A 2 -0.71 4.92 -9.88
C GLU A 2 0.08 6.14 -9.40
N ASN A 3 0.49 7.05 -10.30
CA ASN A 3 1.19 8.28 -9.91
C ASN A 3 0.37 9.18 -8.98
N ALA A 4 -0.96 9.22 -9.12
CA ALA A 4 -1.83 10.01 -8.22
C ALA A 4 -1.85 9.44 -6.79
N ILE A 5 -1.70 8.13 -6.65
CA ILE A 5 -1.61 7.42 -5.36
C ILE A 5 -0.31 7.80 -4.66
N VAL A 6 0.79 7.81 -5.41
CA VAL A 6 2.11 8.22 -4.93
C VAL A 6 2.08 9.68 -4.49
N ASP A 7 1.53 10.56 -5.33
CA ASP A 7 1.45 11.99 -5.05
C ASP A 7 0.61 12.28 -3.80
N MET A 8 -0.59 11.70 -3.68
CA MET A 8 -1.41 11.85 -2.47
C MET A 8 -0.69 11.36 -1.20
N TYR A 9 0.04 10.25 -1.28
CA TYR A 9 0.81 9.75 -0.13
C TYR A 9 1.93 10.72 0.27
N VAL A 10 2.65 11.29 -0.70
CA VAL A 10 3.71 12.29 -0.45
C VAL A 10 3.13 13.59 0.10
N ASN A 11 1.93 13.98 -0.34
CA ASN A 11 1.19 15.13 0.18
C ASN A 11 0.58 14.89 1.58
N GLY A 12 0.74 13.69 2.16
CA GLY A 12 0.29 13.38 3.52
C GLY A 12 -1.18 13.01 3.64
N HIS A 13 -1.85 12.65 2.54
CA HIS A 13 -3.21 12.13 2.60
C HIS A 13 -3.29 10.79 3.35
N SER A 14 -4.43 10.59 3.99
CA SER A 14 -4.74 9.34 4.68
C SER A 14 -4.85 8.17 3.70
N PHE A 15 -4.48 6.96 4.15
CA PHE A 15 -4.63 5.75 3.34
C PHE A 15 -6.07 5.49 2.87
N GLU A 16 -7.06 5.95 3.63
CA GLU A 16 -8.48 5.78 3.31
C GLU A 16 -8.88 6.64 2.11
N ASP A 17 -8.48 7.91 2.09
CA ASP A 17 -8.66 8.80 0.95
C ASP A 17 -7.95 8.25 -0.30
N ILE A 18 -6.72 7.76 -0.12
CA ILE A 18 -5.94 7.18 -1.21
C ILE A 18 -6.64 5.94 -1.79
N MET A 19 -7.21 5.06 -0.95
CA MET A 19 -7.96 3.88 -1.42
C MET A 19 -9.25 4.27 -2.14
N ALA A 20 -9.97 5.27 -1.64
CA ALA A 20 -11.20 5.77 -2.24
C ALA A 20 -10.94 6.34 -3.65
N VAL A 21 -9.85 7.10 -3.81
CA VAL A 21 -9.46 7.70 -5.10
C VAL A 21 -8.83 6.67 -6.04
N SER A 22 -8.05 5.71 -5.51
CA SER A 22 -7.40 4.68 -6.34
C SER A 22 -8.35 3.60 -6.82
N GLY A 23 -9.49 3.42 -6.14
CA GLY A 23 -10.42 2.32 -6.38
C GLY A 23 -9.89 0.97 -5.91
N TYR A 24 -8.90 0.94 -5.00
CA TYR A 24 -8.40 -0.31 -4.44
C TYR A 24 -9.19 -0.66 -3.18
N SER A 25 -9.75 -1.87 -3.14
CA SER A 25 -10.45 -2.37 -1.96
C SER A 25 -9.49 -2.77 -0.80
N SER A 26 -8.19 -2.82 -1.07
CA SER A 26 -7.20 -3.40 -0.15
C SER A 26 -6.00 -2.47 0.08
N ARG A 27 -5.66 -2.23 1.35
CA ARG A 27 -4.46 -1.49 1.76
C ARG A 27 -3.17 -2.09 1.17
N SER A 28 -3.09 -3.42 1.07
CA SER A 28 -1.95 -4.11 0.46
C SER A 28 -1.72 -3.74 -1.01
N SER A 29 -2.79 -3.46 -1.77
CA SER A 29 -2.68 -3.05 -3.17
C SER A 29 -2.10 -1.64 -3.28
N VAL A 30 -2.54 -0.73 -2.41
CA VAL A 30 -1.96 0.62 -2.28
C VAL A 30 -0.49 0.54 -1.88
N PHE A 31 -0.15 -0.29 -0.89
CA PHE A 31 1.25 -0.53 -0.50
C PHE A 31 2.10 -1.10 -1.62
N SER A 32 1.56 -1.99 -2.45
CA SER A 32 2.27 -2.57 -3.59
C SER A 32 2.64 -1.51 -4.63
N VAL A 33 1.71 -0.61 -4.94
CA VAL A 33 1.98 0.52 -5.85
C VAL A 33 3.05 1.44 -5.27
N LEU A 34 2.90 1.87 -4.02
CA LEU A 34 3.88 2.72 -3.35
C LEU A 34 5.28 2.05 -3.30
N ASN A 35 5.33 0.75 -3.04
CA ASN A 35 6.58 -0.01 -2.99
C ASN A 35 7.22 -0.18 -4.38
N ARG A 36 6.44 -0.37 -5.45
CA ARG A 36 6.95 -0.40 -6.84
C ARG A 36 7.56 0.94 -7.25
N HIS A 37 6.97 2.04 -6.79
CA HIS A 37 7.46 3.39 -7.03
C HIS A 37 8.60 3.81 -6.08
N GLY A 38 9.11 2.90 -5.24
CA GLY A 38 10.24 3.21 -4.34
C GLY A 38 9.90 4.16 -3.20
N VAL A 39 8.60 4.37 -2.92
CA VAL A 39 8.16 5.25 -1.83
C VAL A 39 8.52 4.61 -0.49
N LYS A 40 9.21 5.37 0.36
CA LYS A 40 9.58 4.92 1.71
C LYS A 40 8.35 4.92 2.61
N LEU A 41 7.67 3.79 2.65
CA LEU A 41 6.50 3.56 3.49
C LEU A 41 6.87 3.67 4.98
N ASN A 42 6.07 4.42 5.74
CA ASN A 42 6.22 4.47 7.19
C ASN A 42 5.64 3.19 7.80
N ARG A 43 6.42 2.09 7.77
CA ARG A 43 5.96 0.72 8.08
C ARG A 43 5.63 0.46 9.56
N GLY A 44 5.61 1.46 10.44
CA GLY A 44 5.16 1.33 11.83
C GLY A 44 5.70 0.09 12.57
N LYS A 45 4.82 -0.68 13.22
CA LYS A 45 5.10 -1.98 13.85
C LYS A 45 5.38 -3.14 12.87
N PHE A 46 5.21 -2.88 11.58
CA PHE A 46 5.43 -3.79 10.45
C PHE A 46 6.80 -3.54 9.78
N LYS A 47 7.74 -2.98 10.54
CA LYS A 47 9.16 -2.88 10.16
C LYS A 47 9.81 -4.24 10.38
N GLY A 48 10.05 -4.96 9.28
CA GLY A 48 10.73 -6.25 9.28
C GLY A 48 10.59 -6.96 7.93
N PRO A 49 11.37 -8.03 7.68
CA PRO A 49 11.16 -8.88 6.52
C PRO A 49 9.72 -9.40 6.54
N LEU A 50 8.99 -9.27 5.43
CA LEU A 50 7.70 -9.93 5.27
C LEU A 50 7.94 -11.43 5.46
N GLY A 51 7.49 -11.98 6.58
CA GLY A 51 7.53 -13.42 6.82
C GLY A 51 6.81 -14.16 5.69
N LYS A 52 7.18 -15.43 5.47
CA LYS A 52 6.55 -16.25 4.43
C LYS A 52 5.05 -16.34 4.68
N SER A 53 4.25 -15.64 3.87
CA SER A 53 2.80 -15.79 3.87
C SER A 53 2.47 -17.24 3.53
N LYS A 54 1.70 -17.91 4.39
CA LYS A 54 1.12 -19.22 4.06
C LYS A 54 0.23 -19.04 2.83
N PRO A 55 0.30 -19.93 1.82
CA PRO A 55 -0.67 -19.91 0.74
C PRO A 55 -2.07 -19.99 1.36
N LYS A 56 -2.97 -19.10 0.94
CA LYS A 56 -4.39 -19.23 1.26
C LYS A 56 -4.87 -20.47 0.50
N ASP A 57 -5.07 -21.56 1.22
CA ASP A 57 -5.86 -22.68 0.74
C ASP A 57 -7.24 -22.16 0.32
N GLU A 58 -7.61 -22.59 -0.88
CA GLU A 58 -8.88 -22.38 -1.55
C GLU A 58 -9.97 -23.08 -0.73
N GLN A 59 -10.86 -22.31 -0.10
CA GLN A 59 -12.11 -22.80 0.50
C GLN A 59 -13.25 -21.92 0.02
#